data_AF-A0A0U3JJL5-F1
#
_entry.id   AF-A0A0U3JJL5-F1
#
_cell.length_a   1.000
_cell.length_b   1.000
_cell.length_c   1.000
_cell.angle_alpha   90.00
_cell.angle_beta   90.00
_cell.angle_gamma   90.00
#
_symmetry.space_group_name_H-M   'P 1'
#
loop_
_entity.id
_entity.type
_entity.pdbx_description
1 polymer ?
#
loop_
_entity_poly.entity_id
_entity_poly.type
_entity_poly.pdbx_seq_one_letter_code
_entity_poly.pdbx_strand_id
1 'polypeptide(L)'
;MISRALTFLGRNSSDLTAVVIAAMLGEQACDIYSDVKSVYTADPNLVPGARLVPKIAYRTIAQMSRHGAKCRLSLVEKLYVSVV
;
A
#
# COMPACT_ATOMS: atom_id res chain seq x y z
N MET A 1 11.13 -11.93 -28.12
CA MET A 1 10.02 -12.86 -27.83
C MET A 1 9.31 -12.39 -26.57
N ILE A 2 8.00 -12.15 -26.65
CA ILE A 2 7.18 -11.97 -25.45
C ILE A 2 6.64 -13.36 -25.08
N SER A 3 7.06 -13.87 -23.92
CA SER A 3 6.50 -15.11 -23.39
C SER A 3 5.05 -14.86 -22.96
N ARG A 4 4.10 -15.69 -23.43
CA ARG A 4 2.67 -15.61 -23.05
C ARG A 4 2.34 -16.51 -21.85
N ALA A 5 3.31 -16.73 -20.97
CA ALA A 5 3.12 -17.52 -19.76
C ALA A 5 2.34 -16.73 -18.69
N LEU A 6 1.49 -17.45 -17.94
CA LEU A 6 0.84 -16.89 -16.74
C LEU A 6 1.93 -16.52 -15.72
N THR A 7 1.86 -15.31 -15.18
CA THR A 7 2.79 -14.82 -14.15
C THR A 7 2.02 -14.14 -13.02
N PHE A 8 2.57 -14.19 -11.82
CA PHE A 8 2.06 -13.47 -10.65
C PHE A 8 3.03 -12.35 -10.29
N LEU A 9 2.50 -11.19 -9.89
CA LEU A 9 3.30 -10.01 -9.54
C LEU A 9 3.86 -10.05 -8.10
N GLY A 10 3.60 -11.13 -7.36
CA GLY A 10 4.05 -11.30 -5.98
C GLY A 10 3.04 -10.77 -4.95
N ARG A 11 3.52 -10.39 -3.76
CA ARG A 11 2.66 -9.88 -2.67
C ARG A 11 1.99 -8.57 -3.05
N ASN A 12 0.74 -8.40 -2.60
CA ASN A 12 -0.09 -7.22 -2.86
C ASN A 12 -0.23 -6.92 -4.37
N SER A 13 -0.27 -7.96 -5.20
CA SER A 13 -0.40 -7.82 -6.66
C SER A 13 -1.67 -7.08 -7.08
N SER A 14 -2.77 -7.26 -6.35
CA SER A 14 -4.03 -6.54 -6.58
C SER A 14 -3.85 -5.03 -6.40
N ASP A 15 -3.26 -4.62 -5.27
CA ASP A 15 -2.98 -3.21 -4.97
C ASP A 15 -2.05 -2.59 -6.02
N LEU A 16 -1.00 -3.33 -6.42
CA LEU A 16 -0.09 -2.90 -7.48
C LEU A 16 -0.80 -2.75 -8.82
N THR A 17 -1.69 -3.68 -9.16
CA THR A 17 -2.45 -3.62 -10.41
C THR A 17 -3.39 -2.41 -10.42
N ALA A 18 -4.12 -2.16 -9.33
CA ALA A 18 -5.00 -1.00 -9.20
C ALA A 18 -4.24 0.32 -9.35
N VAL A 19 -3.10 0.44 -8.67
CA VAL A 19 -2.25 1.62 -8.71
C VAL A 19 -1.62 1.85 -10.10
N VAL A 20 -1.16 0.79 -10.77
CA VAL A 20 -0.64 0.89 -12.14
C VAL A 20 -1.72 1.35 -13.11
N ILE A 21 -2.93 0.78 -13.02
CA ILE A 21 -4.06 1.19 -13.86
C ILE A 21 -4.43 2.65 -13.61
N ALA A 22 -4.55 3.08 -12.35
CA ALA A 22 -4.85 4.46 -11.99
C ALA A 22 -3.80 5.44 -12.56
N ALA A 23 -2.51 5.08 -12.44
CA ALA A 23 -1.43 5.88 -13.02
C ALA A 23 -1.48 5.92 -14.56
N MET A 24 -1.84 4.82 -15.23
CA MET A 24 -2.01 4.77 -16.69
C MET A 24 -3.20 5.62 -17.17
N LEU A 25 -4.24 5.75 -16.35
CA LEU A 25 -5.39 6.62 -16.61
C LEU A 25 -5.11 8.10 -16.28
N GLY A 26 -3.97 8.42 -15.68
CA GLY A 26 -3.63 9.78 -15.27
C GLY A 26 -4.36 10.26 -14.01
N GLU A 27 -4.89 9.34 -13.22
CA GLU A 27 -5.51 9.66 -11.95
C GLU A 27 -4.47 10.17 -10.94
N GLN A 28 -4.91 11.00 -9.99
CA GLN A 28 -4.04 11.53 -8.94
C GLN A 28 -4.15 10.73 -7.63
N ALA A 29 -5.18 9.90 -7.51
CA ALA A 29 -5.43 9.08 -6.33
C ALA A 29 -5.91 7.67 -6.68
N CYS A 30 -5.64 6.71 -5.80
CA CYS A 30 -6.17 5.34 -5.86
C CYS A 30 -6.52 4.88 -4.44
N ASP A 31 -7.78 4.49 -4.25
CA ASP A 31 -8.29 4.01 -2.96
C ASP A 31 -8.27 2.48 -2.92
N ILE A 32 -7.61 1.93 -1.89
CA ILE A 32 -7.55 0.50 -1.61
C ILE A 32 -8.46 0.21 -0.41
N TYR A 33 -9.52 -0.53 -0.63
CA TYR A 33 -10.46 -0.90 0.42
C TYR A 33 -9.97 -2.15 1.17
N SER A 34 -9.85 -2.08 2.49
CA SER A 34 -9.42 -3.20 3.32
C SER A 34 -10.29 -3.40 4.55
N ASP A 35 -10.30 -4.63 5.04
CA ASP A 35 -10.83 -5.05 6.33
C ASP A 35 -10.06 -4.48 7.55
N VAL A 36 -8.84 -3.96 7.34
CA VAL A 36 -8.03 -3.32 8.37
C VAL A 36 -8.07 -1.81 8.24
N LYS A 37 -8.37 -1.12 9.36
CA LYS A 37 -8.41 0.34 9.47
C LYS A 37 -6.98 0.92 9.39
N SER A 38 -6.39 0.94 8.20
CA SER A 38 -5.15 1.66 7.84
C SER A 38 -3.92 1.43 8.76
N VAL A 39 -2.94 2.33 8.67
CA VAL A 39 -1.65 2.26 9.37
C VAL A 39 -1.75 2.86 10.77
N TYR A 40 -1.22 2.16 11.77
CA TYR A 40 -1.09 2.65 13.14
C TYR A 40 0.37 3.02 13.46
N THR A 41 0.57 3.84 14.50
CA THR A 41 1.91 4.22 15.00
C THR A 41 2.72 3.02 15.51
N ALA A 42 2.04 1.97 15.98
CA ALA A 42 2.60 0.70 16.42
C ALA A 42 1.52 -0.38 16.25
N ASP A 43 1.86 -1.65 16.46
CA ASP A 43 0.85 -2.72 16.48
C ASP A 43 -0.12 -2.49 17.65
N PRO A 44 -1.42 -2.22 17.38
CA PRO A 44 -2.40 -1.94 18.44
C PRO A 44 -2.66 -3.14 19.36
N ASN A 45 -2.34 -4.36 18.92
CA ASN A 45 -2.45 -5.55 19.76
C ASN A 45 -1.31 -5.66 20.78
N LEU A 46 -0.18 -5.00 20.53
CA LEU A 46 0.98 -4.99 21.42
C LEU A 46 1.08 -3.70 22.24
N VAL A 47 0.64 -2.58 21.67
CA VAL A 47 0.74 -1.24 22.27
C VAL A 47 -0.66 -0.64 22.40
N PRO A 48 -1.25 -0.62 23.61
CA PRO A 48 -2.61 -0.10 23.85
C PRO A 48 -2.80 1.38 23.47
N GLY A 49 -1.70 2.15 23.41
CA GLY A 49 -1.70 3.56 22.99
C GLY A 49 -1.45 3.78 21.50
N ALA A 50 -1.47 2.74 20.66
CA ALA A 50 -1.26 2.88 19.23
C ALA A 50 -2.37 3.75 18.60
N ARG A 51 -1.96 4.75 17.82
CA ARG A 51 -2.88 5.70 17.19
C ARG A 51 -2.93 5.48 15.69
N LEU A 52 -4.10 5.71 15.10
CA LEU A 52 -4.27 5.73 13.66
C LEU A 52 -3.44 6.87 13.06
N VAL A 53 -2.71 6.59 11.99
CA VAL A 53 -1.95 7.60 11.24
C VAL A 53 -2.82 8.05 10.06
N PRO A 54 -3.33 9.30 10.06
CA PRO A 54 -4.30 9.75 9.05
C PRO A 54 -3.67 9.92 7.66
N LYS A 55 -2.40 10.32 7.60
CA LYS A 55 -1.62 10.46 6.37
C LYS A 55 -0.17 10.09 6.66
N ILE A 56 0.43 9.30 5.78
CA ILE A 56 1.82 8.89 5.88
C ILE A 56 2.49 8.99 4.51
N ALA A 57 3.72 9.49 4.48
CA ALA A 57 4.48 9.55 3.24
C ALA A 57 4.90 8.14 2.79
N TYR A 58 4.91 7.91 1.47
CA TYR A 58 5.34 6.65 0.87
C TYR A 58 6.71 6.17 1.40
N ARG A 59 7.68 7.08 1.52
CA ARG A 59 9.02 6.73 2.03
C ARG A 59 8.97 6.20 3.47
N THR A 60 8.14 6.77 4.31
CA THR A 60 8.00 6.36 5.72
C THR A 60 7.35 4.98 5.82
N ILE A 61 6.24 4.74 5.11
CA ILE A 61 5.57 3.43 5.13
C ILE A 61 6.46 2.33 4.51
N ALA A 62 7.24 2.66 3.48
CA ALA A 62 8.23 1.75 2.90
C ALA A 62 9.33 1.39 3.92
N GLN A 63 9.84 2.36 4.67
CA GLN A 63 10.80 2.10 5.75
C GLN A 63 10.18 1.27 6.87
N MET A 64 8.96 1.57 7.32
CA MET A 64 8.25 0.78 8.33
C MET A 64 8.07 -0.67 7.89
N SER A 65 7.62 -0.88 6.64
CA SER A 65 7.43 -2.22 6.07
C SER A 65 8.74 -3.03 6.04
N ARG A 66 9.86 -2.37 5.67
CA ARG A 66 11.19 -3.01 5.69
C ARG A 66 11.65 -3.42 7.09
N HIS A 67 11.18 -2.75 8.14
CA HIS A 67 11.49 -3.07 9.54
C HIS A 67 10.43 -3.98 10.19
N GLY A 68 9.58 -4.62 9.39
CA GLY A 68 8.65 -5.66 9.88
C GLY A 68 7.24 -5.15 10.21
N ALA A 69 6.93 -3.88 9.97
CA ALA A 69 5.55 -3.42 10.07
C ALA A 69 4.68 -4.12 9.03
N LYS A 70 3.56 -4.70 9.47
CA LYS A 70 2.56 -5.30 8.59
C LYS A 70 1.67 -4.22 7.98
N CYS A 71 2.25 -3.39 7.11
CA CYS A 71 1.55 -2.38 6.34
C CYS A 71 1.56 -2.73 4.85
N ARG A 72 0.44 -2.48 4.16
CA ARG A 72 0.32 -2.65 2.71
C ARG A 72 1.08 -1.50 2.01
N LEU A 73 1.96 -1.86 1.09
CA LEU A 73 2.73 -0.91 0.29
C LEU A 73 2.22 -0.98 -1.15
N SER A 74 1.76 0.14 -1.68
CA SER A 74 1.39 0.26 -3.09
C SER A 74 2.34 1.27 -3.76
N LEU A 75 2.90 0.88 -4.90
CA LEU A 75 4.06 1.52 -5.53
C LEU A 75 3.66 2.48 -6.64
N VAL A 76 3.54 3.80 -6.39
CA VAL A 76 3.75 4.87 -7.39
C VAL A 76 4.10 6.17 -6.66
N GLU A 77 5.27 6.78 -6.95
CA GLU A 77 5.71 8.04 -6.31
C GLU A 77 4.82 9.26 -6.64
N LYS A 78 4.03 9.19 -7.71
CA LYS A 78 3.19 10.27 -8.24
C LYS A 78 1.69 10.12 -7.97
N LEU A 79 1.28 9.08 -7.26
CA LEU A 79 -0.11 8.73 -7.04
C LEU A 79 -0.38 8.66 -5.54
N TYR A 80 -1.37 9.41 -5.07
CA TYR A 80 -1.81 9.30 -3.68
C TYR A 80 -2.56 7.99 -3.49
N VAL A 81 -2.16 7.19 -2.50
CA VAL A 81 -2.84 5.93 -2.18
C VAL A 81 -3.49 6.04 -0.82
N SER A 82 -4.82 5.97 -0.77
CA SER A 82 -5.57 5.80 0.48
C SER A 82 -5.77 4.32 0.74
N VAL A 83 -5.66 3.89 2.00
CA VAL A 83 -6.25 2.64 2.43
C VAL A 83 -7.50 2.99 3.22
N VAL A 84 -8.67 2.65 2.66
CA VAL A 84 -10.01 2.94 3.20
C VAL A 84 -10.53 1.74 3.98
#